data_AF-A0A8D5ZH76-F1
#
_entry.id   AF-A0A8D5ZH76-F1
#
_cell.length_a   1.000
_cell.length_b   1.000
_cell.length_c   1.000
_cell.angle_alpha   90.00
_cell.angle_beta   90.00
_cell.angle_gamma   90.00
#
_symmetry.space_group_name_H-M   'P 1'
#
loop_
_entity.id
_entity.type
_entity.pdbx_description
1 polymer ?
#
loop_
_entity_poly.entity_id
_entity_poly.type
_entity_poly.pdbx_seq_one_letter_code
_entity_poly.pdbx_strand_id
1 'polypeptide(L)'
;MSTTFTDLVNIRILGLECKSFESTLESKNLKLISRQSRRFLQILEGIKHTATSTNLREIINREIKSIKRLLLLLRIRYIIVFYAKELITRAINTIKAITEKLIYMLL
;
A
#
# COMPACT_ATOMS: atom_id res chain seq x y z
N MET A 1 27.89 -24.08 -1.41
CA MET A 1 26.99 -23.22 -2.22
C MET A 1 27.74 -21.93 -2.52
N SER A 2 28.04 -21.62 -3.79
CA SER A 2 28.73 -20.37 -4.14
C SER A 2 27.72 -19.24 -4.28
N THR A 3 27.75 -18.27 -3.36
CA THR A 3 27.12 -16.96 -3.57
C THR A 3 27.79 -16.30 -4.76
N THR A 4 27.05 -16.06 -5.84
CA THR A 4 27.56 -15.38 -7.02
C THR A 4 27.66 -13.87 -6.76
N PHE A 5 28.54 -13.17 -7.49
CA PHE A 5 28.66 -11.71 -7.45
C PHE A 5 27.30 -11.02 -7.66
N THR A 6 26.46 -11.59 -8.52
CA THR A 6 25.08 -11.15 -8.76
C THR A 6 24.21 -11.19 -7.50
N ASP A 7 24.32 -12.24 -6.69
CA ASP A 7 23.58 -12.34 -5.42
C ASP A 7 24.04 -11.26 -4.42
N LEU A 8 25.34 -10.95 -4.36
CA LEU A 8 25.87 -9.87 -3.50
C LEU A 8 25.40 -8.48 -3.94
N VAL A 9 25.39 -8.21 -5.24
CA VAL A 9 24.87 -6.95 -5.81
C VAL A 9 23.39 -6.82 -5.52
N ASN A 10 22.62 -7.89 -5.74
CA ASN A 10 21.19 -7.94 -5.46
C ASN A 10 20.86 -7.66 -3.99
N ILE A 11 21.61 -8.25 -3.05
CA ILE A 11 21.44 -8.01 -1.60
C ILE A 11 21.71 -6.54 -1.27
N ARG A 12 22.73 -5.92 -1.88
CA ARG A 12 23.05 -4.51 -1.62
C ARG A 12 21.99 -3.56 -2.16
N ILE A 13 21.44 -3.84 -3.34
CA ILE A 13 20.31 -3.09 -3.91
C ILE A 13 19.09 -3.22 -3.00
N LEU A 14 18.77 -4.44 -2.56
CA LEU A 14 17.71 -4.72 -1.59
C LEU A 14 17.84 -3.89 -0.32
N GLY A 15 19.04 -3.83 0.27
CA GLY A 15 19.27 -3.07 1.50
C GLY A 15 19.03 -1.57 1.35
N LEU A 16 19.42 -0.98 0.20
CA LEU A 16 19.18 0.44 -0.08
C LEU A 16 17.69 0.73 -0.29
N GLU A 17 17.02 -0.11 -1.08
CA GLU A 17 15.59 0.03 -1.36
C GLU A 17 14.73 -0.24 -0.12
N CYS A 18 15.14 -1.15 0.76
CA CYS A 18 14.47 -1.41 2.04
C CYS A 18 14.49 -0.18 2.95
N LYS A 19 15.65 0.49 3.09
CA LYS A 19 15.75 1.74 3.87
C LYS A 19 14.89 2.87 3.30
N SER A 20 14.91 3.02 1.98
CA SER A 20 14.03 3.97 1.27
C SER A 20 12.55 3.65 1.53
N PHE A 21 12.19 2.37 1.50
CA PHE A 21 10.84 1.92 1.76
C PHE A 21 10.40 2.18 3.22
N GLU A 22 11.24 1.86 4.19
CA GLU A 22 11.01 2.13 5.63
C GLU A 22 10.77 3.62 5.89
N SER A 23 11.63 4.50 5.37
CA SER A 23 11.44 5.96 5.51
C SER A 23 10.12 6.45 4.90
N THR A 24 9.62 5.78 3.85
CA THR A 24 8.32 6.11 3.24
C THR A 24 7.16 5.62 4.11
N LEU A 25 7.30 4.48 4.78
CA LEU A 25 6.27 3.92 5.67
C LEU A 25 5.98 4.82 6.87
N GLU A 26 6.95 5.60 7.32
CA GLU A 26 6.76 6.62 8.36
C GLU A 26 5.88 7.79 7.89
N SER A 27 5.72 7.96 6.57
CA SER A 27 4.86 9.02 6.04
C SER A 27 3.38 8.71 6.29
N LYS A 28 2.58 9.73 6.62
CA LYS A 28 1.11 9.61 6.71
C LYS A 28 0.44 9.55 5.32
N ASN A 29 1.20 9.63 4.24
CA ASN A 29 0.67 9.73 2.88
C ASN A 29 0.45 8.34 2.27
N LEU A 30 -0.79 7.87 2.32
CA LEU A 30 -1.17 6.54 1.81
C LEU A 30 -0.91 6.36 0.31
N LYS A 31 -1.01 7.42 -0.51
CA LYS A 31 -0.69 7.35 -1.94
C LYS A 31 0.81 7.12 -2.15
N LEU A 32 1.63 7.82 -1.37
CA LEU A 32 3.09 7.67 -1.38
C LEU A 32 3.49 6.25 -0.96
N ILE A 33 2.95 5.77 0.17
CA ILE A 33 3.19 4.40 0.66
C ILE A 33 2.79 3.39 -0.41
N SER A 34 1.57 3.49 -0.96
CA SER A 34 1.11 2.55 -1.99
C SER A 34 2.01 2.54 -3.23
N ARG A 35 2.46 3.72 -3.69
CA ARG A 35 3.38 3.85 -4.83
C ARG A 35 4.72 3.17 -4.53
N GLN A 36 5.31 3.44 -3.38
CA GLN A 36 6.60 2.85 -3.02
C GLN A 36 6.49 1.34 -2.74
N SER A 37 5.41 0.86 -2.13
CA SER A 37 5.16 -0.57 -1.98
C SER A 37 5.10 -1.30 -3.33
N ARG A 38 4.50 -0.70 -4.35
CA ARG A 38 4.49 -1.28 -5.71
C ARG A 38 5.88 -1.30 -6.35
N ARG A 39 6.65 -0.21 -6.21
CA ARG A 39 8.02 -0.14 -6.71
C ARG A 39 8.90 -1.19 -6.03
N PHE A 40 8.84 -1.28 -4.71
CA PHE A 40 9.60 -2.26 -3.94
C PHE A 40 9.20 -3.70 -4.30
N LEU A 41 7.91 -3.97 -4.54
CA LEU A 41 7.43 -5.25 -5.03
C LEU A 41 8.02 -5.62 -6.40
N GLN A 42 8.09 -4.68 -7.35
CA GLN A 42 8.68 -4.91 -8.66
C GLN A 42 10.16 -5.26 -8.56
N ILE A 43 10.90 -4.59 -7.67
CA ILE A 43 12.31 -4.87 -7.42
C ILE A 43 12.49 -6.29 -6.85
N LEU A 44 11.67 -6.67 -5.85
CA LEU A 44 11.70 -8.01 -5.28
C LEU A 44 11.38 -9.09 -6.31
N GLU A 45 10.38 -8.86 -7.16
CA GLU A 45 10.04 -9.78 -8.25
C GLU A 45 11.20 -9.89 -9.26
N GLY A 46 11.84 -8.78 -9.63
CA GLY A 46 13.03 -8.77 -10.47
C GLY A 46 14.19 -9.56 -9.88
N ILE A 47 14.50 -9.34 -8.60
CA ILE A 47 15.60 -10.04 -7.92
C ILE A 47 15.28 -11.54 -7.80
N LYS A 48 14.04 -11.91 -7.49
CA LYS A 48 13.60 -13.33 -7.44
C LYS A 48 13.90 -14.09 -8.74
N HIS A 49 13.74 -13.44 -9.89
CA HIS A 49 14.02 -14.04 -11.20
C HIS A 49 15.52 -14.26 -11.42
N THR A 50 16.36 -13.34 -10.92
CA THR A 50 17.83 -13.42 -11.05
C THR A 50 18.53 -14.21 -9.95
N ALA A 51 17.88 -14.43 -8.81
CA ALA A 51 18.47 -15.09 -7.65
C ALA A 51 18.71 -16.58 -7.92
N THR A 52 19.98 -16.99 -7.80
CA THR A 52 20.42 -18.39 -7.93
C THR A 52 20.29 -19.17 -6.62
N SER A 53 20.37 -18.50 -5.47
CA SER A 53 20.27 -19.11 -4.15
C SER A 53 18.82 -19.40 -3.74
N THR A 54 18.53 -20.65 -3.37
CA THR A 54 17.22 -21.08 -2.86
C THR A 54 16.82 -20.32 -1.59
N ASN A 55 17.77 -20.10 -0.68
CA ASN A 55 17.54 -19.35 0.56
C ASN A 55 17.15 -17.89 0.29
N LEU A 56 17.85 -17.22 -0.63
CA LEU A 56 17.53 -15.85 -1.02
C LEU A 56 16.14 -15.77 -1.65
N ARG A 57 15.80 -16.75 -2.51
CA ARG A 57 14.50 -16.83 -3.17
C ARG A 57 13.34 -17.04 -2.17
N GLU A 58 13.56 -17.83 -1.12
CA GLU A 58 12.58 -17.97 -0.04
C GLU A 58 12.36 -16.68 0.74
N ILE A 59 13.43 -15.99 1.13
CA ILE A 59 13.34 -14.71 1.85
C ILE A 59 12.56 -13.71 1.00
N ILE A 60 12.92 -13.56 -0.28
CA ILE A 60 12.23 -12.67 -1.20
C ILE A 60 10.75 -13.05 -1.35
N ASN A 61 10.43 -14.35 -1.42
CA ASN A 61 9.03 -14.79 -1.49
C ASN A 61 8.22 -14.42 -0.24
N ARG A 62 8.84 -14.45 0.95
CA ARG A 62 8.17 -13.99 2.18
C ARG A 62 7.91 -12.49 2.12
N GLU A 63 8.90 -11.71 1.73
CA GLU A 63 8.76 -10.24 1.59
C GLU A 63 7.70 -9.84 0.55
N ILE A 64 7.66 -10.53 -0.60
CA ILE A 64 6.62 -10.35 -1.62
C ILE A 64 5.22 -10.57 -1.02
N LYS A 65 5.04 -11.63 -0.21
CA LYS A 65 3.75 -11.89 0.44
C LYS A 65 3.40 -10.78 1.43
N SER A 66 4.35 -10.30 2.22
CA SER A 66 4.16 -9.20 3.18
C SER A 66 3.71 -7.91 2.48
N ILE A 67 4.37 -7.54 1.38
CA ILE A 67 4.02 -6.32 0.63
C ILE A 67 2.67 -6.44 -0.08
N LYS A 68 2.36 -7.61 -0.64
CA LYS A 68 1.02 -7.86 -1.23
C LYS A 68 -0.08 -7.72 -0.18
N ARG A 69 0.14 -8.22 1.04
CA ARG A 69 -0.78 -8.02 2.18
C ARG A 69 -0.90 -6.55 2.55
N LEU A 70 0.21 -5.81 2.63
CA LEU A 70 0.19 -4.37 2.90
C LEU A 70 -0.63 -3.60 1.86
N LEU A 71 -0.42 -3.87 0.57
CA LEU A 71 -1.18 -3.25 -0.52
C LEU A 71 -2.68 -3.56 -0.43
N LEU A 72 -3.04 -4.78 -0.04
CA LEU A 72 -4.43 -5.18 0.19
C LEU A 72 -5.05 -4.39 1.35
N LEU A 73 -4.34 -4.27 2.47
CA LEU A 73 -4.80 -3.49 3.63
C LEU A 73 -5.00 -2.00 3.28
N LEU A 74 -4.09 -1.41 2.50
CA LEU A 74 -4.24 -0.04 2.01
C LEU A 74 -5.48 0.13 1.14
N ARG A 75 -5.77 -0.85 0.27
CA ARG A 75 -6.98 -0.85 -0.57
C ARG A 75 -8.24 -0.98 0.28
N ILE A 76 -8.27 -1.90 1.24
CA ILE A 76 -9.42 -2.07 2.16
C ILE A 76 -9.68 -0.78 2.94
N ARG A 77 -8.62 -0.16 3.49
CA ARG A 77 -8.74 1.11 4.20
C ARG A 77 -9.38 2.19 3.32
N TYR A 78 -8.99 2.28 2.06
CA TYR A 78 -9.57 3.25 1.13
C TYR A 78 -11.08 2.99 0.90
N ILE A 79 -11.46 1.72 0.74
CA ILE A 79 -12.86 1.31 0.56
C ILE A 79 -13.69 1.71 1.79
N ILE A 80 -13.20 1.42 3.00
CA ILE A 80 -13.90 1.77 4.25
C ILE A 80 -14.12 3.29 4.35
N VAL A 81 -13.07 4.08 4.09
CA VAL A 81 -13.17 5.56 4.13
C VAL A 81 -14.13 6.08 3.06
N PHE A 82 -14.14 5.48 1.87
CA PHE A 82 -15.04 5.85 0.79
C PHE A 82 -16.51 5.64 1.19
N TYR A 83 -16.86 4.44 1.68
CA TYR A 83 -18.22 4.14 2.14
C TYR A 83 -18.65 5.03 3.31
N ALA A 84 -17.75 5.28 4.28
CA ALA A 84 -18.04 6.18 5.39
C ALA A 84 -18.39 7.59 4.91
N LYS A 85 -17.63 8.13 3.94
CA LYS A 85 -17.88 9.44 3.35
C LYS A 85 -19.24 9.49 2.63
N GLU A 86 -19.60 8.42 1.92
CA GLU A 86 -20.88 8.32 1.22
C GLU A 86 -22.05 8.34 2.20
N LEU A 87 -21.98 7.57 3.30
CA LEU A 87 -23.00 7.55 4.34
C LEU A 87 -23.19 8.93 4.99
N ILE A 88 -22.09 9.61 5.32
CA ILE A 88 -22.13 10.96 5.90
C ILE A 88 -22.77 11.94 4.90
N THR A 89 -22.41 11.86 3.62
CA THR A 89 -22.96 12.73 2.58
C THR A 89 -24.48 12.52 2.44
N ARG A 90 -24.94 11.27 2.45
CA ARG A 90 -26.37 10.94 2.45
C ARG A 90 -27.08 11.52 3.67
N ALA A 91 -26.51 11.37 4.87
CA ALA A 91 -27.08 11.91 6.10
C ALA A 91 -27.21 13.44 6.04
N ILE A 92 -26.17 14.14 5.59
CA ILE A 92 -26.19 15.62 5.43
C ILE A 92 -27.27 16.03 4.43
N ASN A 93 -27.40 15.34 3.30
CA ASN A 93 -28.43 15.65 2.30
C ASN A 93 -29.84 15.42 2.84
N THR A 94 -30.06 14.36 3.62
CA THR A 94 -31.35 14.12 4.29
C THR A 94 -31.68 15.24 5.27
N ILE A 95 -30.72 15.65 6.11
CA ILE A 95 -30.91 16.76 7.04
C ILE A 95 -31.28 18.04 6.28
N LYS A 96 -30.50 18.37 5.22
CA LYS A 96 -30.76 19.53 4.37
C LYS A 96 -32.19 19.51 3.79
N ALA A 97 -32.62 18.38 3.25
CA ALA A 97 -33.96 18.23 2.68
C ALA A 97 -35.07 18.40 3.72
N ILE A 98 -34.87 17.92 4.96
CA ILE A 98 -35.82 18.12 6.07
C ILE A 98 -35.87 19.60 6.46
N THR A 99 -34.73 20.25 6.59
CA THR A 99 -34.66 21.68 6.93
C THR A 99 -35.33 22.55 5.87
N GLU A 100 -35.07 22.29 4.59
CA GLU A 100 -35.72 23.01 3.48
C GLU A 100 -37.24 22.85 3.50
N LYS A 101 -37.74 21.63 3.75
CA LYS A 101 -39.18 21.39 3.91
C LYS A 101 -39.78 22.14 5.09
N LEU A 102 -39.10 22.16 6.24
CA LEU A 102 -39.56 22.88 7.43
C LEU A 102 -39.65 24.39 7.17
N ILE A 103 -38.64 24.96 6.51
CA ILE A 103 -38.64 26.38 6.15
C ILE A 103 -39.82 26.70 5.22
N TYR A 104 -40.05 25.87 4.20
CA TYR A 104 -41.17 26.04 3.26
C TYR A 104 -42.54 25.93 3.91
N MET A 105 -42.65 25.18 5.01
CA MET A 105 -43.91 24.97 5.72
C MET A 105 -44.21 26.08 6.74
N LEU A 106 -43.19 26.87 7.11
CA LEU A 106 -43.28 28.00 8.04
C LEU A 106 -43.47 29.35 7.32
N LEU A 107 -43.24 29.39 6.00
CA LEU A 107 -43.40 30.54 5.11
C LEU A 107 -44.75 30.46 4.37
#